data_AF-A0A7Y5UME6-F1
#
_entry.id   AF-A0A7Y5UME6-F1
#
_cell.length_a   1.000
_cell.length_b   1.000
_cell.length_c   1.000
_cell.angle_alpha   90.00
_cell.angle_beta   90.00
_cell.angle_gamma   90.00
#
_symmetry.space_group_name_H-M   'P 1'
#
loop_
_entity.id
_entity.type
_entity.pdbx_description
1 polymer ?
#
loop_
_entity_poly.entity_id
_entity_poly.type
_entity_poly.pdbx_seq_one_letter_code
_entity_poly.pdbx_strand_id
1 'polypeptide(L)'
;IRSISAFELHTRSFYAMNAAIRTFETVAFLRGGRLAGFLDRQGTPFYLTKRLMEVAHIDDHGRPVRVPQWIIELEAPVDVATLMREQDDQDTVLLQADVAARVLQGHRENASSTPGKGPESVDEPVAASDSTADGMPPTLEHVLGRLAAMGVPAQTWLRYAATRWGPGWKLNPQGRQRAFGELDRFRNDPKGYADKVNAELQQVAS
;
A
#
# COMPACT_ATOMS: atom_id res chain seq x y z
N ILE A 1 -27.31 -23.50 -8.43
CA ILE A 1 -26.33 -22.55 -9.01
C ILE A 1 -24.97 -22.92 -8.43
N ARG A 2 -23.96 -23.26 -9.24
CA ARG A 2 -22.59 -23.46 -8.71
C ARG A 2 -22.14 -22.11 -8.17
N SER A 3 -21.91 -22.00 -6.87
CA SER A 3 -21.30 -20.81 -6.29
C SER A 3 -19.87 -20.72 -6.83
N ILE A 4 -19.67 -19.92 -7.87
CA ILE A 4 -18.34 -19.49 -8.26
C ILE A 4 -17.88 -18.61 -7.11
N SER A 5 -16.86 -19.07 -6.37
CA SER A 5 -16.20 -18.26 -5.34
C SER A 5 -15.80 -16.93 -5.97
N ALA A 6 -16.04 -15.81 -5.28
CA ALA A 6 -15.76 -14.46 -5.80
C ALA A 6 -14.27 -14.26 -6.16
N PHE A 7 -13.38 -15.12 -5.65
CA PHE A 7 -11.99 -15.23 -6.04
C PHE A 7 -11.55 -16.70 -6.02
N GLU A 8 -10.65 -17.07 -6.93
CA GLU A 8 -10.04 -18.40 -7.01
C GLU A 8 -8.52 -18.28 -6.85
N LEU A 9 -7.99 -18.81 -5.75
CA LEU A 9 -6.55 -19.01 -5.59
C LEU A 9 -6.22 -20.43 -6.01
N HIS A 10 -5.35 -20.56 -7.03
CA HIS A 10 -4.87 -21.85 -7.53
C HIS A 10 -3.85 -22.46 -6.56
N THR A 11 -4.28 -22.74 -5.33
CA THR A 11 -3.48 -23.33 -4.25
C THR A 11 -4.22 -24.51 -3.65
N ARG A 12 -3.50 -25.60 -3.40
CA ARG A 12 -4.03 -26.74 -2.63
C ARG A 12 -3.76 -26.58 -1.13
N SER A 13 -3.14 -25.48 -0.70
CA SER A 13 -2.85 -25.22 0.71
C SER A 13 -4.07 -24.64 1.41
N PHE A 14 -4.57 -25.38 2.41
CA PHE A 14 -5.63 -24.91 3.30
C PHE A 14 -5.23 -23.62 4.06
N TYR A 15 -3.97 -23.53 4.48
CA TYR A 15 -3.44 -22.35 5.19
C TYR A 15 -3.45 -21.11 4.30
N ALA A 16 -3.04 -21.26 3.04
CA ALA A 16 -3.06 -20.16 2.06
C ALA A 16 -4.48 -19.63 1.87
N MET A 17 -5.45 -20.52 1.69
CA MET A 17 -6.84 -20.13 1.48
C MET A 17 -7.42 -19.44 2.73
N ASN A 18 -7.21 -19.99 3.93
CA ASN A 18 -7.69 -19.38 5.17
C ASN A 18 -7.03 -18.03 5.47
N ALA A 19 -5.73 -17.89 5.22
CA ALA A 19 -5.03 -16.62 5.37
C ALA A 19 -5.58 -15.56 4.41
N ALA A 20 -5.85 -15.94 3.16
CA ALA A 20 -6.46 -15.04 2.18
C ALA A 20 -7.88 -14.61 2.60
N ILE A 21 -8.72 -15.55 3.05
CA ILE A 21 -10.08 -15.24 3.55
C ILE A 21 -10.00 -14.21 4.69
N ARG A 22 -9.17 -14.46 5.71
CA ARG A 22 -9.01 -13.54 6.85
C ARG A 22 -8.54 -12.16 6.43
N THR A 23 -7.61 -12.10 5.47
CA THR A 23 -7.10 -10.83 4.95
C THR A 23 -8.21 -10.04 4.27
N PHE A 24 -9.02 -10.70 3.43
CA PHE A 24 -10.18 -10.08 2.81
C PHE A 24 -11.25 -9.66 3.82
N GLU A 25 -11.60 -10.50 4.78
CA GLU A 25 -12.57 -10.15 5.83
C GLU A 25 -12.13 -8.90 6.61
N THR A 26 -10.85 -8.82 6.95
CA THR A 26 -10.28 -7.67 7.66
C THR A 26 -10.35 -6.40 6.82
N VAL A 27 -9.91 -6.45 5.56
CA VAL A 27 -9.96 -5.29 4.64
C VAL A 27 -11.40 -4.87 4.36
N ALA A 28 -12.30 -5.83 4.14
CA ALA A 28 -13.72 -5.58 3.93
C ALA A 28 -14.31 -4.88 5.15
N PHE A 29 -14.05 -5.39 6.36
CA PHE A 29 -14.53 -4.79 7.60
C PHE A 29 -14.06 -3.34 7.76
N LEU A 30 -12.77 -3.08 7.54
CA LEU A 30 -12.18 -1.73 7.61
C LEU A 30 -12.67 -0.79 6.52
N ARG A 31 -13.41 -1.29 5.52
CA ARG A 31 -13.95 -0.52 4.39
C ARG A 31 -15.46 -0.66 4.25
N GLY A 32 -16.17 -0.92 5.35
CA GLY A 32 -17.64 -1.00 5.34
C GLY A 32 -18.21 -2.11 4.45
N GLY A 33 -17.52 -3.25 4.36
CA GLY A 33 -17.92 -4.44 3.61
C GLY A 33 -17.46 -4.51 2.15
N ARG A 34 -16.62 -3.58 1.68
CA ARG A 34 -16.21 -3.51 0.26
C ARG A 34 -14.82 -4.05 0.02
N LEU A 35 -14.68 -4.88 -1.02
CA LEU A 35 -13.40 -5.43 -1.50
C LEU A 35 -13.02 -4.99 -2.92
N ALA A 36 -13.87 -4.21 -3.59
CA ALA A 36 -13.69 -3.83 -4.99
C ALA A 36 -12.81 -2.58 -5.15
N GLY A 37 -11.92 -2.58 -6.13
CA GLY A 37 -11.02 -1.46 -6.43
C GLY A 37 -9.72 -1.52 -5.63
N PHE A 38 -9.01 -0.40 -5.59
CA PHE A 38 -7.75 -0.30 -4.86
C PHE A 38 -7.98 -0.18 -3.35
N LEU A 39 -6.95 -0.54 -2.60
CA LEU A 39 -6.94 -0.51 -1.14
C LEU A 39 -6.88 0.91 -0.57
N ASP A 40 -6.49 1.88 -1.40
CA ASP A 40 -6.37 3.28 -1.05
C ASP A 40 -6.56 4.16 -2.31
N ARG A 41 -6.65 5.49 -2.12
CA ARG A 41 -6.73 6.47 -3.22
C ARG A 41 -5.50 6.47 -4.13
N GLN A 42 -4.41 5.91 -3.65
CA GLN A 42 -3.11 5.87 -4.31
C GLN A 42 -2.99 4.70 -5.29
N GLY A 43 -4.02 3.85 -5.36
CA GLY A 43 -4.07 2.76 -6.31
C GLY A 43 -3.37 1.50 -5.83
N THR A 44 -3.19 1.30 -4.52
CA THR A 44 -2.50 0.11 -3.98
C THR A 44 -3.36 -1.15 -4.21
N PRO A 45 -2.87 -2.17 -4.95
CA PRO A 45 -3.59 -3.43 -5.13
C PRO A 45 -3.24 -4.44 -4.03
N PHE A 46 -3.90 -5.60 -4.07
CA PHE A 46 -3.42 -6.80 -3.40
C PHE A 46 -2.27 -7.43 -4.20
N TYR A 47 -1.37 -8.13 -3.52
CA TYR A 47 -0.29 -8.88 -4.14
C TYR A 47 -0.42 -10.37 -3.82
N LEU A 48 -0.11 -11.22 -4.80
CA LEU A 48 0.11 -12.63 -4.54
C LEU A 48 1.62 -12.89 -4.47
N THR A 49 2.07 -13.47 -3.38
CA THR A 49 3.47 -13.84 -3.15
C THR A 49 3.60 -15.34 -2.97
N LYS A 50 4.73 -15.90 -3.41
CA LYS A 50 5.03 -17.32 -3.24
C LYS A 50 6.23 -17.44 -2.30
N ARG A 51 6.03 -18.10 -1.16
CA ARG A 51 7.03 -18.20 -0.09
C ARG A 51 7.32 -19.66 0.25
N LEU A 52 8.59 -20.00 0.45
CA LEU A 52 9.00 -21.32 0.90
C LEU A 52 8.87 -21.37 2.43
N MET A 53 8.08 -22.30 2.94
CA MET A 53 7.79 -22.42 4.36
C MET A 53 7.94 -23.87 4.82
N GLU A 54 8.38 -24.07 6.07
CA GLU A 54 8.43 -25.38 6.73
C GLU A 54 7.05 -25.76 7.27
N VAL A 55 6.35 -26.62 6.54
CA VAL A 55 4.99 -27.05 6.89
C VAL A 55 5.02 -28.42 7.54
N ALA A 56 4.13 -28.65 8.50
CA ALA A 56 3.94 -29.97 9.07
C ALA A 56 3.36 -30.93 8.02
N HIS A 57 4.00 -32.07 7.85
CA HIS A 57 3.62 -33.15 6.96
C HIS A 57 3.68 -34.47 7.73
N ILE A 58 2.83 -35.42 7.35
CA ILE A 58 2.88 -36.78 7.90
C ILE A 58 3.63 -37.63 6.89
N ASP A 59 4.75 -38.21 7.30
CA ASP A 59 5.54 -39.08 6.43
C ASP A 59 4.86 -40.45 6.21
N ASP A 60 5.44 -41.28 5.34
CA ASP A 60 4.93 -42.62 5.01
C ASP A 60 4.88 -43.57 6.23
N HIS A 61 5.55 -43.20 7.33
CA HIS A 61 5.55 -43.94 8.60
C HIS A 61 4.59 -43.34 9.63
N GLY A 62 3.77 -42.36 9.25
CA GLY A 62 2.79 -41.73 10.12
C GLY A 62 3.39 -40.72 11.10
N ARG A 63 4.64 -40.31 10.93
CA ARG A 63 5.33 -39.39 11.86
C ARG A 63 5.17 -37.94 11.40
N PRO A 64 4.97 -36.99 12.34
CA PRO A 64 4.96 -35.58 12.01
C PRO A 64 6.37 -35.10 11.68
N VAL A 65 6.60 -34.75 10.43
CA VAL A 65 7.85 -34.19 9.91
C VAL A 65 7.62 -32.75 9.41
N ARG A 66 8.68 -31.96 9.33
CA ARG A 66 8.65 -30.63 8.71
C ARG A 66 9.27 -30.75 7.32
N VAL A 67 8.54 -30.28 6.31
CA VAL A 67 9.03 -30.29 4.93
C VAL A 67 8.90 -28.89 4.32
N PRO A 68 9.89 -28.48 3.50
CA PRO A 68 9.83 -27.22 2.79
C PRO A 68 8.76 -27.31 1.69
N GLN A 69 7.78 -26.41 1.75
CA GLN A 69 6.72 -26.31 0.75
C GLN A 69 6.52 -24.86 0.31
N TRP A 70 6.31 -24.68 -0.99
CA TRP A 70 5.91 -23.37 -1.52
C TRP A 70 4.45 -23.09 -1.23
N ILE A 71 4.19 -22.00 -0.52
CA ILE A 71 2.86 -21.49 -0.18
C ILE A 71 2.61 -20.20 -0.94
N ILE A 72 1.40 -20.06 -1.48
CA ILE A 72 0.94 -18.82 -2.08
C ILE A 72 0.23 -18.02 -0.99
N GLU A 73 0.65 -16.78 -0.75
CA GLU A 73 0.04 -15.84 0.20
C GLU A 73 -0.58 -14.67 -0.55
N LEU A 74 -1.63 -14.10 0.03
CA LEU A 74 -2.22 -12.84 -0.39
C LEU A 74 -1.76 -11.75 0.58
N GLU A 75 -1.11 -10.71 0.08
CA GLU A 75 -0.63 -9.58 0.85
C GLU A 75 -1.42 -8.31 0.49
N ALA A 76 -1.86 -7.57 1.52
CA ALA A 76 -2.51 -6.28 1.39
C ALA A 76 -1.64 -5.23 2.12
N PRO A 77 -0.68 -4.58 1.45
CA PRO A 77 0.20 -3.61 2.08
C PRO A 77 -0.53 -2.29 2.28
N VAL A 78 -1.39 -2.24 3.30
CA VAL A 78 -2.23 -1.08 3.63
C VAL A 78 -1.72 -0.38 4.89
N ASP A 79 -1.80 0.95 4.87
CA ASP A 79 -1.76 1.74 6.10
C ASP A 79 -3.18 1.81 6.67
N VAL A 80 -3.41 1.18 7.83
CA VAL A 80 -4.72 1.11 8.49
C VAL A 80 -5.28 2.50 8.75
N ALA A 81 -4.44 3.49 9.08
CA ALA A 81 -4.90 4.86 9.31
C ALA A 81 -5.43 5.51 8.03
N THR A 82 -4.84 5.17 6.88
CA THR A 82 -5.34 5.63 5.57
C THR A 82 -6.67 4.98 5.23
N LEU A 83 -6.80 3.66 5.50
CA LEU A 83 -8.02 2.92 5.22
C LEU A 83 -9.22 3.41 6.05
N MET A 84 -9.00 3.71 7.32
CA MET A 84 -10.05 4.27 8.19
C MET A 84 -10.46 5.69 7.80
N ARG A 85 -9.50 6.56 7.47
CA ARG A 85 -9.82 7.93 7.00
C ARG A 85 -10.66 7.92 5.72
N GLU A 86 -10.43 6.97 4.82
CA GLU A 86 -11.23 6.87 3.61
C GLU A 86 -12.69 6.50 3.91
N GLN A 87 -12.93 5.67 4.93
CA GLN A 87 -14.28 5.39 5.41
C GLN A 87 -14.95 6.65 5.97
N ASP A 88 -14.25 7.38 6.85
CA ASP A 88 -14.77 8.64 7.41
C ASP A 88 -15.08 9.66 6.31
N ASP A 89 -14.16 9.85 5.35
CA ASP A 89 -14.38 10.74 4.22
C ASP A 89 -15.59 10.31 3.37
N GLN A 90 -15.83 9.02 3.16
CA GLN A 90 -17.02 8.54 2.44
C GLN A 90 -18.31 8.83 3.20
N ASP A 91 -18.33 8.65 4.52
CA ASP A 91 -19.49 9.01 5.34
C ASP A 91 -19.77 10.52 5.24
N THR A 92 -18.72 11.35 5.19
CA THR A 92 -18.89 12.80 4.94
C THR A 92 -19.43 13.09 3.53
N VAL A 93 -18.98 12.36 2.50
CA VAL A 93 -19.49 12.51 1.12
C VAL A 93 -20.96 12.10 1.03
N LEU A 94 -21.37 11.02 1.70
CA LEU A 94 -22.78 10.61 1.75
C LEU A 94 -23.66 11.65 2.45
N LEU A 95 -23.18 12.22 3.55
CA LEU A 95 -23.83 13.35 4.24
C LEU A 95 -23.95 14.58 3.33
N GLN A 96 -22.88 14.95 2.63
CA GLN A 96 -22.91 16.06 1.68
C GLN A 96 -23.85 15.81 0.50
N ALA A 97 -23.91 14.58 -0.01
CA ALA A 97 -24.80 14.19 -1.09
C ALA A 97 -26.28 14.31 -0.67
N ASP A 98 -26.63 13.92 0.56
CA ASP A 98 -27.99 14.09 1.08
C ASP A 98 -28.36 15.58 1.25
N VAL A 99 -27.43 16.40 1.76
CA VAL A 99 -27.61 17.86 1.83
C VAL A 99 -27.82 18.45 0.42
N ALA A 100 -26.98 18.07 -0.54
CA ALA A 100 -27.10 18.53 -1.93
C ALA A 100 -28.42 18.05 -2.58
N ALA A 101 -28.84 16.81 -2.32
CA ALA A 101 -30.11 16.27 -2.79
C ALA A 101 -31.31 17.05 -2.24
N ARG A 102 -31.28 17.44 -0.95
CA ARG A 102 -32.32 18.30 -0.36
C ARG A 102 -32.33 19.69 -0.97
N VAL A 103 -31.17 20.29 -1.23
CA VAL A 103 -31.06 21.59 -1.93
C VAL A 103 -31.65 21.49 -3.34
N LEU A 104 -31.35 20.41 -4.07
CA LEU A 104 -31.87 20.17 -5.42
C LEU A 104 -33.39 19.91 -5.41
N GLN A 105 -33.90 19.17 -4.43
CA GLN A 105 -35.33 18.91 -4.25
C GLN A 105 -36.10 20.16 -3.78
N GLY A 106 -35.41 21.10 -3.12
CA GLY A 106 -35.96 22.35 -2.58
C GLY A 106 -36.09 23.52 -3.56
N HIS A 107 -35.82 23.36 -4.87
CA HIS A 107 -35.96 24.44 -5.85
C HIS A 107 -36.96 24.15 -6.98
N ARG A 108 -38.01 23.39 -6.69
CA ARG A 108 -39.15 23.24 -7.60
C ARG A 108 -40.30 24.19 -7.27
N GLU A 109 -40.00 25.46 -6.99
CA GLU A 109 -40.98 26.55 -7.03
C GLU A 109 -40.27 27.90 -7.27
N ASN A 110 -40.63 28.52 -8.39
CA ASN A 110 -40.33 29.86 -8.89
C ASN A 110 -38.96 30.19 -9.49
N ALA A 111 -39.05 30.48 -10.80
CA ALA A 111 -38.01 30.96 -11.67
C ALA A 111 -37.60 32.43 -11.40
N SER A 112 -36.41 32.75 -11.93
CA SER A 112 -35.79 34.06 -12.13
C SER A 112 -34.93 34.58 -10.98
N SER A 113 -33.60 34.54 -11.17
CA SER A 113 -32.74 35.73 -11.33
C SER A 113 -31.25 35.42 -11.04
N THR A 114 -30.44 35.56 -12.10
CA THR A 114 -29.01 35.99 -12.18
C THR A 114 -27.89 35.28 -11.39
N PRO A 115 -26.71 35.01 -12.02
CA PRO A 115 -25.56 34.38 -11.38
C PRO A 115 -24.64 35.39 -10.67
N GLY A 116 -24.33 35.14 -9.39
CA GLY A 116 -23.44 35.95 -8.56
C GLY A 116 -22.32 35.12 -7.92
N LYS A 117 -21.14 35.18 -8.56
CA LYS A 117 -19.77 35.19 -8.00
C LYS A 117 -19.55 34.54 -6.60
N GLY A 118 -18.97 33.34 -6.59
CA GLY A 118 -18.33 32.72 -5.42
C GLY A 118 -16.80 32.93 -5.41
N PRO A 119 -16.15 32.99 -4.23
CA PRO A 119 -14.82 33.55 -4.07
C PRO A 119 -13.68 32.58 -4.41
N GLU A 120 -12.59 33.23 -4.80
CA GLU A 120 -11.23 32.77 -4.99
C GLU A 120 -10.69 32.03 -3.76
N SER A 121 -10.38 30.75 -3.92
CA SER A 121 -9.64 29.96 -2.93
C SER A 121 -8.25 29.69 -3.49
N VAL A 122 -7.34 30.45 -2.90
CA VAL A 122 -5.88 30.47 -2.99
C VAL A 122 -5.26 29.10 -3.29
N ASP A 123 -4.54 29.08 -4.40
CA ASP A 123 -3.52 28.10 -4.80
C ASP A 123 -2.37 28.14 -3.76
N GLU A 124 -2.15 27.05 -3.02
CA GLU A 124 -0.87 26.83 -2.32
C GLU A 124 -0.12 25.67 -2.99
N PRO A 125 1.17 25.87 -3.34
CA PRO A 125 1.87 25.00 -4.26
C PRO A 125 2.29 23.72 -3.54
N VAL A 126 1.67 22.60 -3.88
CA VAL A 126 2.22 21.30 -3.51
C VAL A 126 3.46 21.09 -4.37
N ALA A 127 4.62 21.29 -3.73
CA ALA A 127 5.94 21.13 -4.30
C ALA A 127 6.02 19.86 -5.17
N ALA A 128 6.00 20.07 -6.49
CA ALA A 128 6.40 19.07 -7.47
C ALA A 128 7.88 18.77 -7.22
N SER A 129 8.17 17.73 -6.45
CA SER A 129 9.51 17.13 -6.45
C SER A 129 9.64 16.31 -7.72
N ASP A 130 10.60 16.71 -8.53
CA ASP A 130 10.95 16.20 -9.85
C ASP A 130 10.73 14.70 -9.97
N SER A 131 9.80 14.36 -10.87
CA SER A 131 9.59 13.00 -11.30
C SER A 131 10.80 12.57 -12.12
N THR A 132 11.17 11.30 -12.01
CA THR A 132 11.91 10.59 -13.05
C THR A 132 11.43 11.03 -14.44
N ALA A 133 12.33 11.20 -15.40
CA ALA A 133 12.12 11.87 -16.69
C ALA A 133 10.93 11.38 -17.56
N ASP A 134 10.22 10.32 -17.13
CA ASP A 134 9.06 9.73 -17.80
C ASP A 134 7.76 9.73 -16.98
N GLY A 135 7.70 10.39 -15.80
CA GLY A 135 6.50 10.42 -14.96
C GLY A 135 6.07 9.05 -14.38
N MET A 136 6.85 8.00 -14.63
CA MET A 136 6.59 6.65 -14.15
C MET A 136 7.22 6.45 -12.76
N PRO A 137 6.49 5.90 -11.77
CA PRO A 137 7.02 5.70 -10.43
C PRO A 137 8.27 4.81 -10.47
N PRO A 138 9.27 5.08 -9.62
CA PRO A 138 10.54 4.37 -9.61
C PRO A 138 10.30 2.88 -9.36
N THR A 139 10.91 2.07 -10.22
CA THR A 139 10.94 0.62 -10.06
C THR A 139 11.93 0.26 -8.94
N LEU A 140 11.86 -0.98 -8.46
CA LEU A 140 12.84 -1.46 -7.47
C LEU A 140 14.26 -1.40 -8.03
N GLU A 141 14.42 -1.65 -9.34
CA GLU A 141 15.71 -1.54 -10.02
C GLU A 141 16.26 -0.13 -10.00
N HIS A 142 15.42 0.90 -10.17
CA HIS A 142 15.88 2.29 -10.04
C HIS A 142 16.39 2.61 -8.64
N VAL A 143 15.71 2.11 -7.60
CA VAL A 143 16.14 2.27 -6.20
C VAL A 143 17.50 1.58 -5.98
N LEU A 144 17.64 0.33 -6.41
CA LEU A 144 18.88 -0.44 -6.26
C LEU A 144 20.04 0.13 -7.09
N GLY A 145 19.77 0.60 -8.30
CA GLY A 145 20.76 1.27 -9.16
C GLY A 145 21.27 2.56 -8.53
N ARG A 146 20.39 3.34 -7.90
CA ARG A 146 20.78 4.56 -7.17
C ARG A 146 21.64 4.25 -5.95
N LEU A 147 21.28 3.21 -5.20
CA LEU A 147 22.09 2.69 -4.09
C LEU A 147 23.49 2.27 -4.52
N ALA A 148 23.59 1.55 -5.64
CA ALA A 148 24.87 1.13 -6.21
C ALA A 148 25.73 2.35 -6.61
N ALA A 149 25.13 3.36 -7.24
CA ALA A 149 25.82 4.60 -7.59
C ALA A 149 26.34 5.38 -6.37
N MET A 150 25.66 5.25 -5.21
CA MET A 150 26.09 5.85 -3.94
C MET A 150 27.13 4.99 -3.19
N GLY A 151 27.42 3.76 -3.63
CA GLY A 151 28.35 2.86 -2.95
C GLY A 151 27.85 2.34 -1.59
N VAL A 152 26.54 2.42 -1.32
CA VAL A 152 25.95 1.94 -0.06
C VAL A 152 25.61 0.45 -0.18
N PRO A 153 26.02 -0.42 0.78
CA PRO A 153 25.73 -1.85 0.72
C PRO A 153 24.23 -2.15 0.69
N ALA A 154 23.78 -2.79 -0.38
CA ALA A 154 22.35 -3.07 -0.61
C ALA A 154 21.72 -3.86 0.54
N GLN A 155 22.37 -4.89 1.08
CA GLN A 155 21.79 -5.69 2.17
C GLN A 155 21.53 -4.87 3.45
N THR A 156 22.49 -4.05 3.87
CA THR A 156 22.35 -3.18 5.05
C THR A 156 21.20 -2.20 4.86
N TRP A 157 21.16 -1.56 3.69
CA TRP A 157 20.12 -0.61 3.39
C TRP A 157 18.74 -1.26 3.23
N LEU A 158 18.65 -2.46 2.65
CA LEU A 158 17.38 -3.21 2.53
C LEU A 158 16.78 -3.52 3.89
N ARG A 159 17.62 -3.84 4.89
CA ARG A 159 17.17 -4.03 6.28
C ARG A 159 16.68 -2.72 6.89
N TYR A 160 17.43 -1.64 6.70
CA TYR A 160 17.01 -0.29 7.12
C TYR A 160 15.67 0.10 6.51
N ALA A 161 15.49 -0.08 5.21
CA ALA A 161 14.27 0.24 4.49
C ALA A 161 13.07 -0.60 4.97
N ALA A 162 13.29 -1.89 5.28
CA ALA A 162 12.26 -2.75 5.87
C ALA A 162 11.84 -2.29 7.27
N THR A 163 12.78 -1.81 8.09
CA THR A 163 12.48 -1.24 9.41
C THR A 163 11.75 0.10 9.31
N ARG A 164 12.18 0.97 8.38
CA ARG A 164 11.68 2.34 8.24
C ARG A 164 10.30 2.42 7.59
N TRP A 165 10.04 1.60 6.58
CA TRP A 165 8.81 1.66 5.78
C TRP A 165 8.00 0.36 5.80
N GLY A 166 8.43 -0.64 6.57
CA GLY A 166 7.78 -1.95 6.64
C GLY A 166 8.11 -2.84 5.43
N PRO A 167 7.88 -4.16 5.51
CA PRO A 167 8.27 -5.12 4.46
C PRO A 167 7.62 -4.87 3.08
N GLY A 168 6.44 -4.22 3.05
CA GLY A 168 5.69 -3.94 1.83
C GLY A 168 6.24 -2.80 0.95
N TRP A 169 7.28 -2.08 1.37
CA TRP A 169 7.79 -0.90 0.65
C TRP A 169 8.27 -1.23 -0.77
N LYS A 170 8.77 -2.44 -1.01
CA LYS A 170 9.25 -2.89 -2.34
C LYS A 170 8.11 -3.12 -3.32
N LEU A 171 6.97 -3.59 -2.80
CA LEU A 171 5.79 -3.95 -3.58
C LEU A 171 4.98 -2.70 -3.91
N ASN A 172 4.79 -1.82 -2.93
CA ASN A 172 4.03 -0.59 -3.09
C ASN A 172 4.82 0.48 -3.91
N PRO A 173 4.26 1.00 -5.04
CA PRO A 173 4.86 2.12 -5.78
C PRO A 173 5.23 3.33 -4.91
N GLN A 174 4.42 3.65 -3.90
CA GLN A 174 4.71 4.75 -2.98
C GLN A 174 5.87 4.45 -2.04
N GLY A 175 5.98 3.20 -1.58
CA GLY A 175 7.12 2.76 -0.79
C GLY A 175 8.42 2.94 -1.57
N ARG A 176 8.40 2.58 -2.87
CA ARG A 176 9.53 2.83 -3.78
C ARG A 176 9.77 4.31 -4.03
N GLN A 177 8.72 5.12 -4.20
CA GLN A 177 8.86 6.58 -4.36
C GLN A 177 9.51 7.23 -3.12
N ARG A 178 9.07 6.87 -1.91
CA ARG A 178 9.62 7.38 -0.65
C ARG A 178 11.08 6.96 -0.49
N ALA A 179 11.39 5.69 -0.76
CA ALA A 179 12.74 5.16 -0.74
C ALA A 179 13.66 5.88 -1.74
N PHE A 180 13.20 6.03 -2.98
CA PHE A 180 13.96 6.71 -4.03
C PHE A 180 14.17 8.19 -3.72
N GLY A 181 13.13 8.88 -3.23
CA GLY A 181 13.21 10.28 -2.83
C GLY A 181 14.16 10.50 -1.65
N GLU A 182 14.26 9.56 -0.72
CA GLU A 182 15.28 9.63 0.33
C GLU A 182 16.68 9.51 -0.25
N LEU A 183 16.94 8.53 -1.12
CA LEU A 183 18.24 8.38 -1.78
C LEU A 183 18.63 9.61 -2.60
N ASP A 184 17.67 10.24 -3.29
CA ASP A 184 17.97 11.41 -4.11
C ASP A 184 18.35 12.64 -3.29
N ARG A 185 17.76 12.81 -2.09
CA ARG A 185 18.17 13.87 -1.16
C ARG A 185 19.62 13.76 -0.71
N PHE A 186 20.13 12.54 -0.59
CA PHE A 186 21.50 12.26 -0.18
C PHE A 186 22.47 12.00 -1.35
N ARG A 187 22.06 12.31 -2.58
CA ARG A 187 22.90 12.06 -3.77
C ARG A 187 24.29 12.70 -3.72
N ASN A 188 24.43 13.82 -3.02
CA ASN A 188 25.67 14.58 -2.90
C ASN A 188 26.48 14.23 -1.64
N ASP A 189 25.93 13.43 -0.72
CA ASP A 189 26.63 12.97 0.48
C ASP A 189 26.36 11.47 0.76
N PRO A 190 26.98 10.57 -0.02
CA PRO A 190 26.79 9.14 0.17
C PRO A 190 27.37 8.61 1.49
N LYS A 191 28.44 9.25 2.01
CA LYS A 191 29.09 8.84 3.26
C LYS A 191 28.22 9.16 4.46
N GLY A 192 27.73 10.40 4.58
CA GLY A 192 26.82 10.78 5.66
C GLY A 192 25.52 9.99 5.64
N TYR A 193 25.04 9.58 4.46
CA TYR A 193 23.89 8.70 4.35
C TYR A 193 24.16 7.28 4.87
N ALA A 194 25.32 6.70 4.54
CA ALA A 194 25.72 5.39 5.05
C ALA A 194 25.82 5.38 6.58
N ASP A 195 26.40 6.44 7.16
CA ASP A 195 26.53 6.60 8.61
C ASP A 195 25.16 6.72 9.28
N LYS A 196 24.24 7.50 8.70
CA LYS A 196 22.84 7.60 9.15
C LYS A 196 22.15 6.22 9.16
N VAL A 197 22.27 5.46 8.07
CA VAL A 197 21.65 4.13 7.93
C VAL A 197 22.17 3.16 9.00
N ASN A 198 23.48 3.20 9.28
CA ASN A 198 24.09 2.36 10.31
C ASN A 198 23.62 2.76 11.72
N ALA A 199 23.57 4.05 12.03
CA ALA A 199 23.13 4.55 13.33
C ALA A 199 21.68 4.15 13.65
N GLU A 200 20.78 4.30 12.67
CA GLU A 200 19.37 3.92 12.80
C GLU A 200 19.19 2.40 13.01
N LEU A 201 19.99 1.59 12.31
CA LEU A 201 19.99 0.13 12.51
C LEU A 201 20.48 -0.28 13.91
N GLN A 202 21.43 0.45 14.49
CA GLN A 202 21.92 0.19 15.85
C GLN A 202 20.92 0.57 16.93
N GLN A 203 20.17 1.67 16.72
CA GLN A 203 19.11 2.09 17.65
C GLN A 203 17.96 1.09 17.73
N VAL A 204 17.62 0.45 16.61
CA VAL A 204 16.52 -0.55 16.57
C VAL A 204 16.96 -1.93 17.10
N ALA A 205 18.27 -2.19 17.14
CA ALA A 205 18.83 -3.44 17.67
C ALA A 205 19.10 -3.40 19.19
N SER A 206 18.96 -2.24 19.82
CA SER A 206 19.16 -2.02 21.27
C SER A 206 17.84 -2.07 22.02
#